data_AF-A0A5M3M6D2-F1
#
_entry.id   AF-A0A5M3M6D2-F1
#
_cell.length_a   1.000
_cell.length_b   1.000
_cell.length_c   1.000
_cell.angle_alpha   90.00
_cell.angle_beta   90.00
_cell.angle_gamma   90.00
#
_symmetry.space_group_name_H-M   'P 1'
#
loop_
_entity.id
_entity.type
_entity.pdbx_description
1 polymer ?
#
loop_
_entity_poly.entity_id
_entity_poly.type
_entity_poly.pdbx_seq_one_letter_code
_entity_poly.pdbx_strand_id
1 'polypeptide(L)'
;MSFSSFFSSFLPTVYADAPEEKEETKNDAKEEEPTEDATEDAAAEEEEEEEPEDPQPEIREECKATSKCAPLTKHFEHCQEKVNAGEGYKGEDCVEELFHMMHCVDQCAAPRLFSKLR
;
A
#
# COMPACT_ATOMS: atom_id res chain seq x y z
N MET A 1 22.92 33.87 12.36
CA MET A 1 23.33 32.65 11.65
C MET A 1 22.09 31.79 11.51
N SER A 2 21.59 31.61 10.29
CA SER A 2 20.30 30.95 10.03
C SER A 2 20.37 29.46 10.38
N PHE A 3 19.33 28.91 11.01
CA PHE A 3 19.23 27.46 11.31
C PHE A 3 19.39 26.58 10.06
N SER A 4 19.09 27.14 8.88
CA SER A 4 19.33 26.51 7.57
C SER A 4 20.82 26.18 7.31
N SER A 5 21.75 26.97 7.84
CA SER A 5 23.20 26.69 7.71
C SER A 5 23.66 25.49 8.54
N PHE A 6 22.96 25.15 9.63
CA PHE A 6 23.37 24.04 10.51
C PHE A 6 22.94 22.67 9.95
N PHE A 7 21.76 22.60 9.34
CA PHE A 7 21.27 21.36 8.71
C PHE A 7 21.99 21.04 7.38
N SER A 8 22.48 22.04 6.65
CA SER A 8 23.21 21.84 5.38
C SER A 8 24.57 21.14 5.54
N SER A 9 25.16 21.13 6.73
CA SER A 9 26.46 20.48 6.97
C SER A 9 26.35 18.98 7.27
N PHE A 10 25.16 18.50 7.65
CA PHE A 10 24.96 17.10 8.09
C PHE A 10 24.28 16.22 7.04
N LEU A 11 23.63 16.81 6.03
CA LEU A 11 22.99 16.10 4.94
C LEU A 11 23.40 16.80 3.63
N PRO A 12 24.12 16.12 2.70
CA PRO A 12 24.36 16.69 1.39
C PRO A 12 23.01 16.87 0.70
N THR A 13 22.65 18.11 0.40
CA THR A 13 21.45 18.45 -0.36
C THR A 13 21.58 17.85 -1.76
N VAL A 14 20.92 16.71 -1.99
CA VAL A 14 20.70 16.19 -3.35
C VAL A 14 19.71 17.14 -4.01
N TYR A 15 20.22 17.98 -4.91
CA TYR A 15 19.42 18.87 -5.73
C TYR A 15 18.76 18.03 -6.82
N ALA A 16 17.49 17.67 -6.62
CA ALA A 16 16.63 17.22 -7.71
C ALA A 16 16.21 18.46 -8.50
N ASP A 17 16.74 18.61 -9.70
CA ASP A 17 16.38 19.68 -10.65
C ASP A 17 14.94 19.44 -11.14
N ALA A 18 13.97 19.88 -10.34
CA ALA A 18 12.57 20.02 -10.73
C ALA A 18 12.31 21.52 -10.91
N PRO A 19 11.83 21.97 -12.08
CA PRO A 19 11.58 23.40 -12.29
C PRO A 19 10.52 23.89 -11.30
N GLU A 20 10.91 24.85 -10.45
CA GLU A 20 10.02 25.57 -9.55
C GLU A 20 9.05 26.45 -10.36
N GLU A 21 7.83 25.95 -10.60
CA GLU A 21 6.71 26.81 -10.96
C GLU A 21 6.06 27.35 -9.68
N LYS A 22 6.21 28.67 -9.51
CA LYS A 22 5.66 29.48 -8.42
C LYS A 22 4.14 29.40 -8.40
N GLU A 23 3.60 29.28 -7.19
CA GLU A 23 2.20 29.57 -6.86
C GLU A 23 1.82 30.99 -7.32
N GLU A 24 0.66 31.14 -8.00
CA GLU A 24 -0.30 32.20 -7.71
C GLU A 24 -1.73 31.72 -7.98
N THR A 25 -2.59 31.93 -6.99
CA THR A 25 -4.02 31.70 -6.96
C THR A 25 -4.77 32.80 -7.74
N LYS A 26 -5.76 32.42 -8.58
CA LYS A 26 -6.99 33.22 -8.74
C LYS A 26 -8.14 32.43 -9.36
N ASN A 27 -9.24 32.55 -8.63
CA ASN A 27 -10.60 32.10 -8.87
C ASN A 27 -11.21 32.87 -10.06
N ASP A 28 -11.82 32.19 -11.02
CA ASP A 28 -12.93 32.75 -11.80
C ASP A 28 -13.84 31.61 -12.27
N ALA A 29 -15.00 31.53 -11.66
CA ALA A 29 -16.11 30.70 -12.07
C ALA A 29 -16.79 31.32 -13.30
N LYS A 30 -16.99 30.54 -14.36
CA LYS A 30 -18.00 30.81 -15.38
C LYS A 30 -18.63 29.51 -15.91
N GLU A 31 -19.89 29.40 -15.51
CA GLU A 31 -21.05 28.61 -15.94
C GLU A 31 -21.12 28.03 -17.37
N GLU A 32 -21.82 26.88 -17.42
CA GLU A 32 -22.68 26.28 -18.48
C GLU A 32 -22.11 25.23 -19.48
N GLU A 33 -22.73 24.04 -19.40
CA GLU A 33 -22.70 22.87 -20.30
C GLU A 33 -23.44 23.13 -21.65
N PRO A 34 -23.76 22.13 -22.50
CA PRO A 34 -23.01 20.97 -23.03
C PRO A 34 -22.94 21.05 -24.58
N THR A 35 -22.08 20.27 -25.24
CA THR A 35 -22.29 19.93 -26.66
C THR A 35 -22.03 18.44 -26.87
N GLU A 36 -23.12 17.71 -27.02
CA GLU A 36 -23.20 16.44 -27.72
C GLU A 36 -22.75 16.66 -29.16
N ASP A 37 -21.74 15.91 -29.63
CA ASP A 37 -21.68 15.54 -31.04
C ASP A 37 -21.06 14.16 -31.18
N ALA A 38 -21.68 13.38 -32.05
CA ALA A 38 -21.51 11.96 -32.18
C ALA A 38 -20.21 11.63 -32.94
N THR A 39 -19.42 10.72 -32.37
CA THR A 39 -18.56 9.84 -33.15
C THR A 39 -18.83 8.41 -32.70
N GLU A 40 -19.77 7.77 -33.40
CA GLU A 40 -19.71 6.33 -33.68
C GLU A 40 -18.37 6.01 -34.37
N ASP A 41 -17.93 4.77 -34.18
CA ASP A 41 -16.88 4.07 -34.92
C ASP A 41 -15.43 4.26 -34.43
N ALA A 42 -15.11 3.56 -33.35
CA ALA A 42 -13.96 2.66 -33.37
C ALA A 42 -14.25 1.50 -32.42
N ALA A 43 -14.75 0.41 -33.01
CA ALA A 43 -14.57 -0.92 -32.44
C ALA A 43 -13.07 -1.21 -32.36
N ALA A 44 -12.44 -0.72 -31.29
CA ALA A 44 -11.31 -1.38 -30.69
C ALA A 44 -11.91 -2.19 -29.55
N GLU A 45 -12.29 -3.44 -29.85
CA GLU A 45 -12.12 -4.48 -28.84
C GLU A 45 -10.63 -4.45 -28.47
N GLU A 46 -10.28 -3.61 -27.50
CA GLU A 46 -9.19 -3.96 -26.62
C GLU A 46 -9.69 -5.25 -25.95
N GLU A 47 -9.26 -6.39 -26.50
CA GLU A 47 -9.04 -7.57 -25.68
C GLU A 47 -8.16 -7.06 -24.54
N GLU A 48 -8.79 -6.63 -23.43
CA GLU A 48 -8.12 -6.51 -22.15
C GLU A 48 -7.51 -7.89 -21.91
N GLU A 49 -6.22 -8.03 -22.23
CA GLU A 49 -5.44 -9.19 -21.83
C GLU A 49 -5.63 -9.30 -20.32
N GLU A 50 -6.43 -10.28 -19.90
CA GLU A 50 -6.76 -10.53 -18.51
C GLU A 50 -5.44 -10.68 -17.76
N GLU A 51 -5.05 -9.65 -16.99
CA GLU A 51 -3.78 -9.62 -16.30
C GLU A 51 -3.73 -10.85 -15.38
N PRO A 52 -2.65 -11.66 -15.42
CA PRO A 52 -2.59 -12.85 -14.60
C PRO A 52 -2.71 -12.48 -13.12
N GLU A 53 -3.69 -13.05 -12.43
CA GLU A 53 -3.94 -12.79 -11.01
C GLU A 53 -2.69 -13.12 -10.16
N ASP A 54 -2.32 -12.24 -9.24
CA ASP A 54 -1.20 -12.47 -8.31
C ASP A 54 -1.52 -13.67 -7.40
N PRO A 55 -0.72 -14.75 -7.43
CA PRO A 55 -0.98 -15.91 -6.58
C PRO A 55 -0.56 -15.70 -5.11
N GLN A 56 0.13 -14.60 -4.77
CA GLN A 56 0.59 -14.31 -3.42
C GLN A 56 -0.53 -14.23 -2.36
N PRO A 57 -1.62 -13.47 -2.54
CA PRO A 57 -2.71 -13.36 -1.56
C PRO A 57 -3.29 -14.73 -1.20
N GLU A 58 -3.65 -15.54 -2.18
CA GLU A 58 -4.21 -16.89 -1.96
C GLU A 58 -3.24 -17.77 -1.15
N ILE A 59 -1.97 -17.81 -1.53
CA ILE A 59 -0.94 -18.59 -0.81
C ILE A 59 -0.78 -18.09 0.64
N ARG A 60 -0.79 -16.78 0.87
CA ARG A 60 -0.66 -16.21 2.22
C ARG A 60 -1.86 -16.60 3.09
N GLU A 61 -3.08 -16.57 2.56
CA GLU A 61 -4.28 -16.99 3.30
C GLU A 61 -4.26 -18.49 3.64
N GLU A 62 -3.89 -19.35 2.70
CA GLU A 62 -3.69 -20.77 2.99
C GLU A 62 -2.64 -20.99 4.10
N CYS A 63 -1.53 -20.27 4.03
CA CYS A 63 -0.45 -20.36 5.02
C CYS A 63 -0.89 -19.87 6.40
N LYS A 64 -1.71 -18.81 6.49
CA LYS A 64 -2.33 -18.35 7.75
C LYS A 64 -3.25 -19.41 8.37
N ALA A 65 -3.96 -20.18 7.54
CA ALA A 65 -4.90 -21.21 7.98
C ALA A 65 -4.22 -22.54 8.38
N THR A 66 -2.92 -22.72 8.13
CA THR A 66 -2.19 -23.92 8.56
C THR A 66 -2.23 -24.09 10.06
N SER A 67 -2.22 -25.34 10.56
CA SER A 67 -2.24 -25.63 12.00
C SER A 67 -1.09 -24.98 12.78
N LYS A 68 0.04 -24.71 12.11
CA LYS A 68 1.22 -24.10 12.70
C LYS A 68 1.08 -22.58 12.85
N CYS A 69 0.47 -21.91 11.86
CA CYS A 69 0.35 -20.44 11.86
C CYS A 69 -1.00 -19.94 12.36
N ALA A 70 -2.07 -20.72 12.26
CA ALA A 70 -3.41 -20.38 12.76
C ALA A 70 -3.46 -19.87 14.21
N PRO A 71 -2.73 -20.42 15.19
CA PRO A 71 -2.70 -19.83 16.53
C PRO A 71 -2.09 -18.43 16.54
N LEU A 72 -1.02 -18.20 15.77
CA LEU A 72 -0.36 -16.90 15.68
C LEU A 72 -1.24 -15.87 14.97
N THR A 73 -1.95 -16.28 13.91
CA THR A 73 -2.97 -15.45 13.24
C THR A 73 -4.05 -15.02 14.23
N LYS A 74 -4.58 -15.95 15.03
CA LYS A 74 -5.59 -15.63 16.06
C LYS A 74 -5.07 -14.68 17.14
N HIS A 75 -3.81 -14.81 17.54
CA HIS A 75 -3.20 -13.88 18.50
C HIS A 75 -3.11 -12.46 17.92
N PHE A 76 -2.71 -12.34 16.65
CA PHE A 76 -2.68 -11.06 15.96
C PHE A 76 -4.08 -10.44 15.81
N GLU A 77 -5.07 -11.22 15.36
CA GLU A 77 -6.46 -10.77 15.22
C GLU A 77 -7.04 -10.31 16.56
N HIS A 78 -6.83 -11.09 17.62
CA HIS A 78 -7.26 -10.72 18.97
C HIS A 78 -6.59 -9.43 19.48
N CYS A 79 -5.28 -9.26 19.24
CA CYS A 79 -4.61 -8.00 19.57
C CYS A 79 -5.26 -6.83 18.81
N GLN A 80 -5.48 -7.00 17.51
CA GLN A 80 -6.06 -5.97 16.65
C GLN A 80 -7.47 -5.58 17.10
N GLU A 81 -8.30 -6.56 17.45
CA GLU A 81 -9.65 -6.35 18.00
C GLU A 81 -9.58 -5.53 19.30
N LYS A 82 -8.72 -5.93 20.24
CA LYS A 82 -8.56 -5.25 21.54
C LYS A 82 -8.06 -3.82 21.40
N VAL A 83 -7.03 -3.59 20.56
CA VAL A 83 -6.47 -2.26 20.32
C VAL A 83 -7.51 -1.37 19.61
N ASN A 84 -8.21 -1.89 18.61
CA ASN A 84 -9.24 -1.15 17.89
C ASN A 84 -10.47 -0.83 18.77
N ALA A 85 -10.79 -1.70 19.73
CA ALA A 85 -11.84 -1.47 20.72
C ALA A 85 -11.45 -0.43 21.80
N GLY A 86 -10.18 -0.01 21.85
CA GLY A 86 -9.67 0.86 22.91
C GLY A 86 -9.52 0.16 24.26
N GLU A 87 -9.55 -1.18 24.27
CA GLU A 87 -9.34 -2.03 25.44
C GLU A 87 -7.85 -2.36 25.67
N GLY A 88 -7.00 -1.92 24.75
CA GLY A 88 -5.55 -2.00 24.87
C GLY A 88 -4.95 -0.99 25.86
N TYR A 89 -3.69 -1.19 26.22
CA TYR A 89 -2.93 -0.22 27.01
C TYR A 89 -2.63 1.04 26.20
N LYS A 90 -2.33 2.14 26.89
CA LYS A 90 -1.95 3.39 26.24
C LYS A 90 -0.65 3.19 25.44
N GLY A 91 -0.75 3.31 24.11
CA GLY A 91 0.38 3.09 23.21
C GLY A 91 0.67 1.63 22.91
N GLU A 92 -0.26 0.72 23.22
CA GLU A 92 -0.19 -0.66 22.74
C GLU A 92 -0.34 -0.69 21.20
N ASP A 93 0.52 -1.47 20.56
CA ASP A 93 0.43 -1.84 19.16
C ASP A 93 0.51 -3.38 19.03
N CYS A 94 0.21 -3.90 17.84
CA CYS A 94 0.20 -5.34 17.56
C CYS A 94 1.37 -5.78 16.69
N VAL A 95 2.49 -5.03 16.70
CA VAL A 95 3.63 -5.30 15.81
C VAL A 95 4.34 -6.59 16.20
N GLU A 96 4.36 -6.91 17.50
CA GLU A 96 4.93 -8.18 17.98
C GLU A 96 4.15 -9.37 17.42
N GLU A 97 2.83 -9.40 17.57
CA GLU A 97 1.98 -10.48 17.08
C GLU A 97 2.00 -10.56 15.55
N LEU A 98 2.05 -9.41 14.87
CA LEU A 98 2.23 -9.33 13.43
C LEU A 98 3.52 -10.04 13.01
N PHE A 99 4.65 -9.76 13.66
CA PHE A 99 5.93 -10.38 13.33
C PHE A 99 5.93 -11.88 13.59
N HIS A 100 5.31 -12.36 14.66
CA HIS A 100 5.16 -13.79 14.90
C HIS A 100 4.33 -14.47 13.79
N MET A 101 3.18 -13.89 13.43
CA MET A 101 2.33 -14.41 12.36
C MET A 101 3.07 -14.37 11.02
N MET A 102 3.65 -13.24 10.63
CA MET A 102 4.38 -13.06 9.37
C MET A 102 5.57 -14.01 9.27
N HIS A 103 6.35 -14.18 10.34
CA HIS A 103 7.48 -15.10 10.33
C HIS A 103 7.06 -16.54 10.02
N CYS A 104 5.93 -16.99 10.58
CA CYS A 104 5.37 -18.30 10.29
C CYS A 104 4.84 -18.39 8.86
N VAL A 105 4.05 -17.40 8.44
CA VAL A 105 3.42 -17.37 7.11
C VAL A 105 4.47 -17.30 6.02
N ASP A 106 5.52 -16.50 6.16
CA ASP A 106 6.56 -16.34 5.15
C ASP A 106 7.41 -17.61 5.00
N GLN A 107 7.68 -18.36 6.08
CA GLN A 107 8.31 -19.68 5.98
C GLN A 107 7.47 -20.67 5.16
N CYS A 108 6.15 -20.56 5.22
CA CYS A 108 5.22 -21.38 4.44
C CYS A 108 5.07 -20.87 2.99
N ALA A 109 4.92 -19.55 2.82
CA ALA A 109 4.54 -18.92 1.56
C ALA A 109 5.71 -18.80 0.60
N ALA A 110 6.92 -18.45 1.07
CA ALA A 110 8.08 -18.22 0.21
C ALA A 110 8.36 -19.37 -0.78
N PRO A 111 8.54 -20.64 -0.36
CA PRO A 111 8.83 -21.71 -1.31
C PRO A 111 7.68 -21.97 -2.30
N ARG A 112 6.43 -21.72 -1.91
CA ARG A 112 5.26 -21.90 -2.77
C ARG A 112 5.16 -20.78 -3.80
N LEU A 113 5.33 -19.53 -3.36
CA LEU A 113 5.25 -18.35 -4.21
C LEU A 113 6.34 -18.36 -5.26
N PHE A 114 7.61 -18.58 -4.87
CA PHE A 114 8.73 -18.62 -5.81
C PHE A 114 8.69 -19.82 -6.78
N SER A 115 7.85 -20.83 -6.53
CA SER A 115 7.60 -21.91 -7.50
C SER A 115 6.62 -21.51 -8.62
N LYS A 116 5.78 -20.50 -8.38
CA LYS A 116 4.81 -19.98 -9.34
C LYS A 116 5.36 -18.80 -10.16
N LEU A 117 6.26 -18.01 -9.59
CA LEU A 117 6.93 -16.91 -10.26
C LEU A 117 8.01 -17.44 -11.22
N ARG A 118 8.02 -16.99 -12.48
CA ARG A 118 8.99 -17.38 -13.52
C ARG A 118 9.75 -16.18 -14.07
#